data_AF-A0A6G1XBG8-F1
#
_entry.id   AF-A0A6G1XBG8-F1
#
_cell.length_a   1.000
_cell.length_b   1.000
_cell.length_c   1.000
_cell.angle_alpha   90.00
_cell.angle_beta   90.00
_cell.angle_gamma   90.00
#
_symmetry.space_group_name_H-M   'P 1'
#
loop_
_entity.id
_entity.type
_entity.pdbx_description
1 polymer ?
#
loop_
_entity_poly.entity_id
_entity_poly.type
_entity_poly.pdbx_seq_one_letter_code
_entity_poly.pdbx_strand_id
1 'polypeptide(L)'
;MKGQTSIILAIIFALIVAIFAVINVDSVPVNFFFATREAPLILVILISVLMGSIITAAFGLVKILQLQRQIRQMKKEMNLQQDTPAEQIQEGEDIQEETDDNQNEEQEPSK
;
A
#
# COMPACT_ATOMS: atom_id res chain seq x y z
N MET A 1 -6.58 -17.90 8.43
CA MET A 1 -5.46 -18.89 8.46
C MET A 1 -4.29 -18.56 7.51
N LYS A 2 -4.46 -17.71 6.47
CA LYS A 2 -3.45 -17.48 5.41
C LYS A 2 -2.12 -16.84 5.85
N GLY A 3 -2.08 -16.12 6.98
CA GLY A 3 -0.85 -15.49 7.49
C GLY A 3 0.01 -16.39 8.40
N GLN A 4 -0.57 -17.45 8.97
CA GLN A 4 0.20 -18.38 9.82
C GLN A 4 1.02 -19.37 8.96
N THR A 5 0.49 -19.75 7.80
CA THR A 5 1.20 -20.61 6.84
C THR A 5 2.50 -19.97 6.35
N SER A 6 2.53 -18.66 6.10
CA SER A 6 3.75 -17.97 5.68
C SER A 6 4.81 -17.93 6.78
N ILE A 7 4.41 -17.74 8.05
CA ILE A 7 5.33 -17.79 9.19
C ILE A 7 5.92 -19.19 9.36
N ILE A 8 5.10 -20.24 9.31
CA ILE A 8 5.56 -21.64 9.41
C ILE A 8 6.52 -21.93 8.26
N LEU A 9 6.18 -21.54 7.04
CA LEU A 9 7.04 -21.73 5.86
C LEU A 9 8.37 -20.97 5.99
N ALA A 10 8.34 -19.74 6.52
CA ALA A 10 9.55 -18.96 6.77
C ALA A 10 10.46 -19.62 7.80
N ILE A 11 9.91 -20.22 8.87
CA ILE A 11 10.68 -20.97 9.87
C ILE A 11 11.32 -22.21 9.23
N ILE A 12 10.56 -22.99 8.47
CA ILE A 12 11.07 -24.18 7.76
C ILE A 12 12.20 -23.76 6.80
N PHE A 13 12.00 -22.68 6.05
CA PHE A 13 13.01 -22.14 5.15
C PHE A 13 14.28 -21.69 5.89
N ALA A 14 14.13 -20.97 7.01
CA ALA A 14 15.25 -20.55 7.84
C ALA A 14 16.04 -21.75 8.40
N LEU A 15 15.36 -22.83 8.80
CA LEU A 15 16.02 -24.07 9.22
C LEU A 15 16.81 -24.71 8.08
N ILE A 16 16.26 -24.77 6.87
CA ILE A 16 16.96 -25.28 5.69
C ILE A 16 18.23 -24.45 5.43
N VAL A 17 18.13 -23.12 5.45
CA VAL A 17 19.27 -22.21 5.26
C VAL A 17 20.31 -22.41 6.36
N ALA A 18 19.90 -22.58 7.62
CA ALA A 18 20.81 -22.82 8.73
C ALA A 18 21.56 -24.15 8.59
N ILE A 19 20.87 -25.23 8.23
CA ILE A 19 21.50 -26.54 7.95
C ILE A 19 22.49 -26.40 6.79
N PHE A 20 22.09 -25.73 5.71
CA PHE A 20 22.94 -25.49 4.56
C PHE A 20 24.20 -24.70 4.94
N ALA A 21 24.07 -23.71 5.84
CA ALA A 21 25.19 -22.92 6.34
C ALA A 21 26.20 -23.74 7.14
N VAL A 22 25.74 -24.68 7.96
CA VAL A 22 26.61 -25.57 8.74
C VAL A 22 27.35 -26.55 7.84
N ILE A 23 26.66 -27.14 6.85
CA ILE A 23 27.25 -28.12 5.95
C ILE A 23 28.26 -27.48 4.98
N ASN A 24 28.06 -26.22 4.59
CA ASN A 24 28.88 -25.51 3.60
C ASN A 24 29.74 -24.41 4.24
N VAL A 25 30.27 -24.68 5.44
CA VAL A 25 31.21 -23.79 6.13
C VAL A 25 32.65 -23.93 5.61
N ASP A 26 32.85 -24.74 4.57
CA ASP A 26 34.13 -24.92 3.90
C ASP A 26 34.72 -23.59 3.44
N SER A 27 36.00 -23.41 3.74
CA SER A 27 36.74 -22.20 3.38
C SER A 27 37.10 -22.25 1.90
N VAL A 28 36.81 -21.15 1.20
CA VAL A 28 37.15 -20.96 -0.20
C VAL A 28 37.91 -19.64 -0.34
N PRO A 29 38.98 -19.58 -1.14
CA PRO A 29 39.70 -18.35 -1.40
C PRO A 29 38.84 -17.39 -2.23
N VAL A 30 38.64 -16.17 -1.71
CA VAL A 30 37.92 -15.09 -2.38
C VAL A 30 38.86 -13.95 -2.70
N ASN A 31 38.86 -13.51 -3.97
CA ASN A 31 39.66 -12.39 -4.46
C ASN A 31 38.85 -11.09 -4.38
N PHE A 32 39.14 -10.23 -3.41
CA PHE A 32 38.48 -8.94 -3.21
C PHE A 32 39.14 -7.79 -4.01
N PHE A 33 39.60 -8.06 -5.24
CA PHE A 33 40.41 -7.17 -6.09
C PHE A 33 41.79 -6.77 -5.56
N PHE A 34 41.93 -6.51 -4.25
CA PHE A 34 43.16 -6.04 -3.61
C PHE A 34 43.75 -7.03 -2.60
N ALA A 35 43.03 -8.10 -2.26
CA ALA A 35 43.48 -9.14 -1.35
C ALA A 35 42.73 -10.45 -1.60
N THR A 36 43.41 -11.57 -1.38
CA THR A 36 42.82 -12.91 -1.36
C THR A 36 42.68 -13.37 0.09
N ARG A 37 41.46 -13.74 0.50
CA ARG A 37 41.18 -14.22 1.86
C ARG A 37 40.33 -15.48 1.79
N GLU A 38 40.63 -16.42 2.67
CA GLU A 38 39.77 -17.58 2.92
C GLU A 38 38.50 -17.11 3.63
N ALA A 39 37.34 -17.44 3.05
CA ALA A 39 36.04 -17.17 3.66
C ALA A 39 35.13 -18.39 3.50
N PRO A 40 34.22 -18.67 4.46
CA PRO A 40 33.26 -19.75 4.30
C PRO A 40 32.38 -19.53 3.07
N LEU A 41 32.18 -20.57 2.26
CA LEU A 41 31.40 -20.50 1.00
C LEU A 41 30.00 -19.92 1.22
N ILE A 42 29.33 -20.33 2.30
CA ILE A 42 27.99 -19.81 2.64
C ILE A 42 27.96 -18.29 2.79
N LEU A 43 29.01 -17.68 3.37
CA LEU A 43 29.05 -16.23 3.60
C LEU A 43 29.07 -15.49 2.25
N VAL A 44 29.82 -16.01 1.29
CA VAL A 44 29.88 -15.47 -0.08
C VAL A 44 28.51 -15.54 -0.76
N ILE A 45 27.81 -16.68 -0.62
CA ILE A 45 26.46 -16.88 -1.16
C ILE A 45 25.46 -15.91 -0.52
N LEU A 46 25.46 -15.82 0.83
CA LEU A 46 24.53 -14.94 1.55
C LEU A 46 24.73 -13.48 1.17
N ILE A 47 25.98 -13.01 1.08
CA ILE A 47 26.28 -11.63 0.66
C ILE A 47 25.81 -11.41 -0.79
N SER A 48 26.03 -12.37 -1.69
CA SER A 48 25.62 -12.25 -3.09
C SER A 48 24.10 -12.18 -3.24
N VAL A 49 23.37 -13.05 -2.53
CA VAL A 49 21.90 -13.05 -2.52
C VAL A 49 21.37 -11.76 -1.89
N LEU A 50 21.96 -11.32 -0.77
CA LEU A 50 21.62 -10.05 -0.14
C LEU A 50 21.78 -8.90 -1.12
N MET A 51 22.92 -8.81 -1.82
CA MET A 51 23.17 -7.76 -2.79
C MET A 51 22.17 -7.79 -3.94
N GLY A 52 21.87 -8.97 -4.48
CA GLY A 52 20.84 -9.15 -5.51
C GLY A 52 19.45 -8.72 -5.03
N SER A 53 19.07 -9.04 -3.80
CA SER A 53 17.80 -8.65 -3.20
C SER A 53 17.70 -7.13 -2.98
N ILE A 54 18.79 -6.47 -2.56
CA ILE A 54 18.84 -5.02 -2.39
C ILE A 54 18.64 -4.33 -3.75
N ILE A 55 19.34 -4.80 -4.78
CA ILE A 55 19.19 -4.27 -6.14
C ILE A 55 17.75 -4.44 -6.62
N THR A 56 17.19 -5.64 -6.48
CA THR A 56 15.80 -5.94 -6.88
C THR A 56 14.80 -5.07 -6.13
N ALA A 57 14.98 -4.89 -4.82
CA ALA A 57 14.13 -4.02 -3.99
C ALA A 57 14.22 -2.57 -4.45
N ALA A 58 15.41 -2.06 -4.78
CA ALA A 58 15.59 -0.71 -5.30
C ALA A 58 14.81 -0.49 -6.60
N PHE A 59 14.90 -1.42 -7.56
CA PHE A 59 14.09 -1.37 -8.80
C PHE A 59 12.58 -1.42 -8.50
N GLY A 60 12.16 -2.27 -7.56
CA GLY A 60 10.77 -2.35 -7.13
C GLY A 60 10.25 -1.03 -6.53
N LEU A 61 11.06 -0.37 -5.70
CA LEU A 61 10.73 0.93 -5.12
C LEU A 61 10.56 2.02 -6.19
N VAL A 62 11.48 2.09 -7.17
CA VAL A 62 11.36 3.03 -8.29
C VAL A 62 10.05 2.81 -9.05
N LYS A 63 9.70 1.55 -9.33
CA LYS A 63 8.45 1.19 -10.02
C LYS A 63 7.23 1.62 -9.19
N ILE A 64 7.21 1.34 -7.89
CA ILE A 64 6.14 1.76 -6.98
C ILE A 64 5.95 3.27 -6.99
N LEU A 65 7.03 4.06 -6.97
CA LEU A 65 6.95 5.52 -7.01
C LEU A 65 6.36 6.03 -8.34
N GLN A 66 6.75 5.43 -9.46
CA GLN A 66 6.17 5.76 -10.77
C GLN A 66 4.67 5.44 -10.81
N LEU A 67 4.27 4.27 -10.32
CA LEU A 67 2.87 3.87 -10.25
C LEU A 67 2.06 4.81 -9.34
N GLN A 68 2.60 5.21 -8.19
CA GLN A 68 1.95 6.18 -7.31
C GLN A 68 1.76 7.55 -7.98
N ARG A 69 2.73 7.99 -8.80
CA ARG A 69 2.58 9.24 -9.58
C ARG A 69 1.46 9.13 -10.61
N GLN A 70 1.40 8.01 -11.35
CA GLN A 70 0.33 7.78 -12.32
C GLN A 70 -1.05 7.72 -11.64
N ILE A 71 -1.16 7.04 -10.50
CA ILE A 71 -2.40 7.02 -9.70
C ILE A 71 -2.83 8.43 -9.30
N ARG A 72 -1.88 9.29 -8.87
CA ARG A 72 -2.17 10.68 -8.52
C ARG A 72 -2.62 11.51 -9.74
N GLN A 73 -2.02 11.30 -10.91
CA GLN A 73 -2.39 11.97 -12.15
C GLN A 73 -3.80 11.58 -12.60
N MET A 74 -4.08 10.28 -12.70
CA MET A 74 -5.41 9.78 -13.06
C MET A 74 -6.49 10.27 -12.09
N LYS A 75 -6.21 10.27 -10.78
CA LYS A 75 -7.13 10.79 -9.77
C LYS A 75 -7.40 12.30 -9.95
N LYS A 76 -6.38 13.07 -10.35
CA LYS A 76 -6.53 14.50 -10.63
C LYS A 76 -7.39 14.74 -11.88
N GLU A 77 -7.21 13.96 -12.94
CA GLU A 77 -8.02 14.05 -14.16
C GLU A 77 -9.50 13.71 -13.90
N MET A 78 -9.78 12.69 -13.08
CA MET A 78 -11.14 12.35 -12.65
C MET A 78 -11.83 13.46 -11.84
N ASN A 79 -11.07 14.21 -11.05
CA ASN A 79 -11.61 15.32 -10.27
C ASN A 79 -11.85 16.56 -11.16
N LEU A 80 -10.93 16.86 -12.09
CA LEU A 80 -11.10 18.00 -13.02
C LEU A 80 -12.28 17.82 -13.98
N GLN A 81 -12.67 16.58 -14.31
CA GLN A 81 -13.83 16.31 -15.18
C GLN A 81 -15.18 16.42 -14.44
N GLN A 82 -15.19 16.38 -13.11
CA GLN A 82 -16.38 16.64 -12.29
C GLN A 82 -16.64 18.15 -12.04
N ASP A 83 -15.65 19.01 -12.28
CA ASP A 83 -15.74 20.48 -12.12
C ASP A 83 -16.12 21.21 -13.43
N THR A 84 -16.86 20.57 -14.35
CA THR A 84 -17.54 21.35 -15.40
C THR A 84 -18.76 22.01 -14.77
N PRO A 85 -18.83 23.35 -14.66
CA PRO A 85 -19.95 24.02 -14.01
C PRO A 85 -21.24 23.73 -14.78
N ALA A 86 -22.17 23.06 -14.11
CA ALA A 86 -23.58 23.10 -14.48
C ALA A 86 -24.10 24.51 -14.19
N GLU A 87 -23.77 25.46 -15.06
CA GLU A 87 -24.31 26.82 -15.02
C GLU A 87 -25.35 26.94 -16.13
N GLN A 88 -26.62 26.78 -15.71
CA GLN A 88 -27.91 27.17 -16.31
C GLN A 88 -28.94 26.26 -15.62
N ILE A 89 -29.70 26.74 -14.64
CA ILE A 89 -30.86 27.63 -14.82
C ILE A 89 -31.00 28.58 -13.63
N GLN A 90 -31.13 29.88 -13.93
CA GLN A 90 -31.50 30.96 -13.02
C GLN A 90 -33.01 30.95 -12.72
N GLU A 91 -33.32 31.39 -11.50
CA GLU A 91 -34.45 32.23 -11.06
C GLU A 91 -35.91 31.76 -11.29
N GLY A 92 -36.65 31.66 -10.18
CA GLY A 92 -38.10 31.58 -10.16
C GLY A 92 -38.69 31.31 -8.77
N GLU A 93 -39.05 32.40 -8.07
CA GLU A 93 -40.05 32.52 -6.99
C GLU A 93 -39.67 32.09 -5.55
N ASP A 94 -39.31 33.13 -4.78
CA ASP A 94 -39.71 33.34 -3.39
C ASP A 94 -41.16 32.91 -3.13
N ILE A 95 -41.40 32.08 -2.10
CA ILE A 95 -42.37 32.34 -1.03
C ILE A 95 -41.82 31.73 0.27
N GLN A 96 -41.35 32.59 1.18
CA GLN A 96 -41.41 32.33 2.62
C GLN A 96 -42.78 32.81 3.11
N GLU A 97 -43.53 31.96 3.79
CA GLU A 97 -44.43 32.39 4.87
C GLU A 97 -44.26 31.43 6.04
N GLU A 98 -43.47 31.87 7.02
CA GLU A 98 -43.73 31.56 8.43
C GLU A 98 -45.00 32.31 8.83
N THR A 99 -45.96 31.62 9.45
CA THR A 99 -46.67 32.24 10.57
C THR A 99 -47.10 31.18 11.57
N ASP A 100 -46.57 31.39 12.76
CA ASP A 100 -46.88 30.74 14.02
C ASP A 100 -48.18 31.31 14.60
N ASP A 101 -48.83 30.47 15.39
CA ASP A 101 -49.61 30.80 16.59
C ASP A 101 -51.14 31.04 16.56
N ASN A 102 -51.76 30.31 17.52
CA ASN A 102 -52.89 30.63 18.38
C ASN A 102 -54.36 30.21 18.12
N GLN A 103 -54.79 29.32 19.04
CA GLN A 103 -55.99 29.41 19.90
C GLN A 103 -57.39 29.23 19.27
N ASN A 104 -58.03 28.08 19.58
CA ASN A 104 -59.10 27.97 20.59
C ASN A 104 -60.04 26.78 20.33
N GLU A 105 -60.41 26.17 21.47
CA GLU A 105 -61.46 25.19 21.67
C GLU A 105 -62.79 25.61 21.02
N GLU A 106 -63.54 24.66 20.45
CA GLU A 106 -64.97 24.46 20.80
C GLU A 106 -65.55 23.19 20.14
N GLN A 107 -65.91 22.24 21.03
CA GLN A 107 -67.16 21.46 21.04
C GLN A 107 -67.43 20.40 19.93
N GLU A 108 -67.32 19.13 20.34
CA GLU A 108 -68.32 18.08 20.04
C GLU A 108 -69.75 18.57 20.36
N PRO A 109 -70.87 18.07 19.77
CA PRO A 109 -71.10 16.63 19.55
C PRO A 109 -72.01 16.24 18.35
N SER A 110 -72.24 14.92 18.24
CA SER A 110 -73.52 14.28 17.88
C SER A 110 -73.81 14.01 16.38
N LYS A 111 -73.53 12.80 15.90
CA LYS A 111 -74.46 11.63 15.90
C LYS A 111 -73.82 10.42 15.24
#